data_AF-A0AAE3F534-F1
#
_entry.id   AF-A0AAE3F534-F1
#
_cell.length_a   1.000
_cell.length_b   1.000
_cell.length_c   1.000
_cell.angle_alpha   90.00
_cell.angle_beta   90.00
_cell.angle_gamma   90.00
#
_symmetry.space_group_name_H-M   'P 1'
#
loop_
_entity.id
_entity.type
_entity.pdbx_description
1 polymer ?
#
loop_
_entity_poly.entity_id
_entity_poly.type
_entity_poly.pdbx_seq_one_letter_code
_entity_poly.pdbx_strand_id
1 'polypeptide(L)' 'MIDEIKKEIFCSMKFSDTTIAGIKETEEYKIKQAYNKGLRDALNIFNKHIASEKYEEATK' A
#
# COMPACT_ATOMS: atom_id res chain seq x y z
N MET A 1 -3.39 -10.79 -11.99
CA MET A 1 -2.41 -9.69 -12.07
C MET A 1 -2.59 -8.60 -11.01
N ILE A 2 -3.54 -7.65 -11.13
CA ILE A 2 -3.63 -6.54 -10.15
C ILE A 2 -4.00 -7.00 -8.73
N ASP A 3 -4.81 -8.04 -8.60
CA ASP A 3 -5.18 -8.59 -7.30
C ASP A 3 -4.01 -9.35 -6.63
N GLU A 4 -3.13 -9.96 -7.43
CA GLU A 4 -1.89 -10.58 -6.93
C GLU A 4 -0.91 -9.51 -6.46
N ILE A 5 -0.74 -8.43 -7.23
CA ILE A 5 0.09 -7.27 -6.84
C ILE A 5 -0.44 -6.65 -5.53
N LYS A 6 -1.76 -6.46 -5.41
CA LYS A 6 -2.38 -5.97 -4.16
C LYS A 6 -2.07 -6.88 -2.97
N LYS A 7 -2.16 -8.21 -3.18
CA LYS A 7 -1.88 -9.20 -2.14
C LYS A 7 -0.41 -9.19 -1.71
N GLU A 8 0.53 -9.12 -2.66
CA GLU A 8 1.96 -9.04 -2.36
C GLU A 8 2.34 -7.75 -1.62
N ILE A 9 1.77 -6.62 -2.04
CA ILE A 9 1.96 -5.33 -1.35
C ILE A 9 1.44 -5.41 0.07
N PHE A 10 0.24 -5.96 0.29
CA PHE A 10 -0.32 -6.14 1.62
C PHE A 10 0.56 -7.03 2.51
N CYS A 11 1.04 -8.16 1.99
CA CYS A 11 1.95 -9.05 2.71
C CYS A 11 3.30 -8.40 3.06
N SER A 12 3.75 -7.42 2.27
CA SER A 12 5.01 -6.72 2.49
C SER A 12 4.92 -5.64 3.59
N MET A 13 3.71 -5.17 3.91
CA MET A 13 3.50 -4.15 4.92
C MET A 13 3.96 -4.59 6.31
N LYS A 14 4.45 -3.64 7.10
CA LYS A 14 4.92 -3.86 8.46
C LYS A 14 3.82 -3.54 9.46
N PHE A 15 3.52 -4.49 10.33
CA PHE A 15 2.52 -4.31 11.37
C PHE A 15 3.21 -4.11 12.72
N SER A 16 2.56 -3.32 13.56
CA SER A 16 2.92 -3.14 14.97
C SER A 16 1.64 -3.30 15.78
N ASP A 17 1.74 -3.94 16.95
CA ASP A 17 0.63 -3.98 17.89
C ASP A 17 0.42 -2.60 18.50
N THR A 18 -0.70 -1.97 18.16
CA THR A 18 -1.03 -0.61 18.60
C THR A 18 -1.67 -0.53 19.99
N THR A 19 -1.95 -1.67 20.63
CA THR A 19 -2.46 -1.68 22.01
C THR A 19 -1.33 -1.51 23.02
N ILE A 20 -0.07 -1.67 22.59
CA ILE A 20 1.11 -1.41 23.43
C ILE A 20 1.21 0.10 23.66
N ALA A 21 1.16 0.51 24.93
CA ALA A 21 1.30 1.91 25.32
C ALA A 21 2.69 2.45 24.90
N GLY A 22 2.73 3.66 24.33
CA GLY A 22 3.98 4.29 23.90
C GLY A 22 4.52 3.82 22.55
N ILE A 23 3.89 2.85 21.89
CA ILE A 23 4.42 2.28 20.63
C ILE A 23 4.39 3.29 19.48
N LYS A 24 3.40 4.19 19.45
CA LYS A 24 3.20 5.13 18.33
C LYS A 24 4.24 6.25 18.32
N GLU A 25 4.81 6.53 19.48
CA GLU A 25 5.83 7.54 19.73
C GLU A 25 7.23 7.03 19.32
N THR A 26 7.41 5.71 19.25
CA THR A 26 8.68 5.09 18.87
C THR A 26 9.06 5.40 17.43
N GLU A 27 10.37 5.54 17.22
CA GLU A 27 10.90 5.80 15.88
C GLU A 27 10.69 4.61 14.94
N GLU A 28 10.74 3.39 15.47
CA GLU A 28 10.45 2.17 14.71
C GLU A 28 9.02 2.19 14.15
N TYR A 29 8.02 2.57 14.95
CA TYR A 29 6.63 2.68 14.48
C TYR A 29 6.48 3.73 13.39
N LYS A 30 7.12 4.90 13.54
CA LYS A 30 7.08 5.97 12.51
C LYS A 30 7.73 5.52 11.20
N ILE A 31 8.87 4.83 11.28
CA ILE A 31 9.55 4.27 10.10
C ILE A 31 8.67 3.23 9.40
N LYS A 32 8.07 2.30 10.15
CA LYS A 32 7.13 1.30 9.61
C LYS A 32 5.93 1.98 8.93
N GLN A 33 5.41 3.05 9.51
CA GLN A 33 4.30 3.82 8.91
C GLN A 33 4.70 4.53 7.63
N ALA A 34 5.88 5.15 7.58
CA ALA A 34 6.39 5.79 6.37
C ALA A 34 6.59 4.76 5.23
N TYR A 35 7.17 3.59 5.55
CA TYR A 35 7.32 2.48 4.61
C TYR A 35 5.95 2.01 4.07
N ASN A 36 4.99 1.74 4.97
CA ASN A 36 3.64 1.32 4.57
C ASN A 36 2.90 2.39 3.75
N LYS A 37 3.17 3.68 4.00
CA LYS A 37 2.62 4.76 3.19
C LYS A 37 3.16 4.70 1.77
N GLY A 38 4.48 4.53 1.59
CA GLY A 38 5.08 4.37 0.27
C GLY A 38 4.50 3.20 -0.54
N LEU A 39 4.25 2.06 0.11
CA LEU A 39 3.59 0.91 -0.50
C LEU A 39 2.16 1.22 -0.98
N ARG A 40 1.36 1.93 -0.16
CA ARG A 40 0.00 2.34 -0.54
C ARG A 40 0.00 3.37 -1.67
N ASP A 41 0.95 4.30 -1.64
CA ASP A 41 1.10 5.32 -2.69
C ASP A 41 1.45 4.66 -4.03
N ALA A 42 2.38 3.69 -4.04
CA ALA A 42 2.70 2.89 -5.23
C ALA A 42 1.48 2.12 -5.75
N LEU A 43 0.72 1.45 -4.86
CA LEU A 43 -0.49 0.74 -5.24
C LEU A 43 -1.54 1.67 -5.89
N ASN A 44 -1.68 2.89 -5.38
CA ASN A 44 -2.60 3.88 -5.95
C ASN A 44 -2.18 4.29 -7.36
N ILE A 45 -0.88 4.41 -7.64
CA ILE A 45 -0.36 4.70 -8.98
C ILE A 45 -0.70 3.56 -9.94
N PHE A 46 -0.44 2.31 -9.54
CA PHE A 46 -0.78 1.12 -10.34
C PHE A 46 -2.28 1.04 -10.64
N ASN A 47 -3.12 1.24 -9.62
CA ASN A 47 -4.57 1.22 -9.81
C ASN A 47 -5.04 2.30 -10.80
N LYS A 48 -4.45 3.51 -10.77
CA LYS A 48 -4.78 4.58 -11.73
C LYS A 48 -4.40 4.22 -13.17
N HIS A 49 -3.19 3.69 -13.39
CA HIS A 49 -2.76 3.30 -14.74
C HIS A 49 -3.63 2.17 -15.30
N ILE A 50 -3.89 1.13 -14.50
CA ILE A 50 -4.72 0.00 -14.93
C ILE A 50 -6.17 0.41 -15.18
N ALA A 51 -6.71 1.34 -14.39
CA ALA A 51 -8.06 1.87 -14.64
C ALA A 51 -8.13 2.67 -15.94
N SER A 52 -7.07 3.43 -16.26
CA SER A 52 -6.95 4.17 -17.53
C SER A 52 -6.88 3.24 -18.74
N GLU A 53 -6.03 2.19 -18.67
CA GLU A 53 -5.90 1.20 -19.75
C GLU A 53 -7.21 0.46 -20.02
N LYS A 54 -7.93 0.04 -18.97
CA LYS A 54 -9.24 -0.61 -19.10
C LYS A 54 -10.30 0.31 -19.72
N TYR A 55 -10.24 1.61 -19.45
CA TYR A 55 -11.17 2.58 -20.03
C TYR A 55 -10.88 2.80 -21.53
N GLU A 56 -9.61 2.87 -21.92
CA GLU A 56 -9.19 2.99 -23.32
C GLU A 56 -9.52 1.74 -24.15
N GLU A 57 -9.40 0.53 -23.58
CA GLU A 57 -9.85 -0.70 -24.23
C GLU A 57 -11.37 -0.77 -24.39
N ALA A 58 -12.14 -0.29 -23.41
CA ALA A 58 -13.61 -0.34 -23.45
C ALA A 58 -14.26 0.72 -24.36
N THR A 59 -13.49 1.71 -24.81
CA THR A 59 -13.97 2.82 -25.66
C THR A 59 -13.45 2.75 -27.10
N LYS A 60 -12.66 1.72 -27.44
CA LYS A 60 -12.30 1.32 -28.81
C LYS A 60 -13.29 0.31 -29.38
#